data_AF-A0AAP8GFF2-F1
#
_entry.id   AF-A0AAP8GFF2-F1
#
_cell.length_a   1.000
_cell.length_b   1.000
_cell.length_c   1.000
_cell.angle_alpha   90.00
_cell.angle_beta   90.00
_cell.angle_gamma   90.00
#
_symmetry.space_group_name_H-M   'P 1'
#
loop_
_entity.id
_entity.type
_entity.pdbx_description
1 polymer ?
#
loop_
_entity_poly.entity_id
_entity_poly.type
_entity_poly.pdbx_seq_one_letter_code
_entity_poly.pdbx_strand_id
1 'polypeptide(L)' 'QRKVNKQGVLYSEHMGKSYTDSDTITIVRSDGREDTVLQTRWTQKGRLKIHEIMTEFGYEANVTA' A
#
# COMPACT_ATOMS: atom_id res chain seq x y z
N GLN A 1 8.50 5.56 -0.55
CA GLN A 1 7.23 5.98 0.07
C GLN A 1 7.54 6.88 1.26
N ARG A 2 6.68 7.85 1.55
CA ARG A 2 6.73 8.66 2.77
C ARG A 2 5.39 8.62 3.51
N LYS A 3 5.40 8.92 4.81
CA LYS A 3 4.19 9.02 5.62
C LYS A 3 3.65 10.45 5.57
N VAL A 4 2.40 10.63 5.16
CA VAL A 4 1.70 11.93 5.11
C VAL A 4 0.33 11.74 5.75
N ASN A 5 -0.04 12.55 6.73
CA ASN A 5 -1.36 12.48 7.39
C ASN A 5 -1.77 11.05 7.81
N LYS A 6 -0.83 10.29 8.38
CA LYS A 6 -1.00 8.87 8.79
C LYS A 6 -1.18 7.88 7.63
N GLN A 7 -1.06 8.32 6.39
CA GLN A 7 -1.13 7.52 5.17
C GLN A 7 0.25 7.27 4.56
N GLY A 8 0.40 6.15 3.86
CA GLY A 8 1.55 5.88 3.01
C GLY A 8 1.36 6.46 1.61
N VAL A 9 2.19 7.41 1.21
CA VAL A 9 2.13 8.02 -0.14
C VAL A 9 3.42 7.72 -0.90
N LEU A 10 3.29 7.28 -2.15
CA LEU A 10 4.44 7.04 -3.01
C LEU A 10 5.16 8.36 -3.36
N TYR A 11 6.44 8.27 -3.70
CA TYR A 11 7.16 9.43 -4.25
C TYR A 11 6.57 9.82 -5.61
N SER A 12 6.72 11.10 -5.99
CA SER A 12 6.10 11.68 -7.20
C SER A 12 6.38 10.86 -8.47
N GLU A 13 7.59 10.30 -8.60
CA GLU A 13 7.99 9.43 -9.71
C GLU A 13 7.13 8.16 -9.88
N HIS A 14 6.47 7.71 -8.81
CA HIS A 14 5.62 6.53 -8.81
C HIS A 14 4.13 6.84 -8.61
N MET A 15 3.77 8.11 -8.40
CA MET A 15 2.37 8.55 -8.35
C MET A 15 1.73 8.44 -9.74
N GLY A 16 0.40 8.27 -9.79
CA GLY A 16 -0.35 8.17 -11.04
C GLY A 16 -0.14 6.87 -11.84
N LYS A 17 0.69 5.94 -11.37
CA LYS A 17 0.96 4.65 -12.04
C LYS A 17 0.00 3.52 -11.64
N SER A 18 -1.00 3.82 -10.81
CA SER A 18 -1.99 2.86 -10.29
C SER A 18 -1.38 1.71 -9.47
N TYR A 19 -0.24 1.95 -8.81
CA TYR A 19 0.41 0.97 -7.94
C TYR A 19 -0.24 0.89 -6.56
N THR A 20 -0.81 1.99 -6.09
CA THR A 20 -1.57 2.04 -4.84
C THR A 20 -2.94 2.60 -5.13
N ASP A 21 -3.91 2.16 -4.35
CA ASP A 21 -5.26 2.71 -4.31
C ASP A 21 -5.62 3.08 -2.87
N SER A 22 -6.59 3.97 -2.67
CA SER A 22 -7.00 4.40 -1.33
C SER A 22 -8.50 4.44 -1.19
N ASP A 23 -8.98 3.79 -0.14
CA ASP A 23 -10.40 3.71 0.18
C ASP A 23 -10.66 4.34 1.54
N THR A 24 -11.76 5.09 1.63
CA THR A 24 -12.25 5.60 2.91
C THR A 24 -13.08 4.51 3.58
N ILE A 25 -12.63 4.05 4.75
CA ILE A 25 -13.31 3.00 5.51
C ILE A 25 -13.73 3.51 6.89
N THR A 26 -14.84 2.97 7.39
CA THR A 26 -15.24 3.16 8.78
C THR A 26 -14.55 2.10 9.64
N ILE A 27 -14.00 2.52 10.77
CA ILE A 27 -13.38 1.64 11.77
C ILE A 27 -13.99 1.91 13.15
N VAL A 28 -13.96 0.90 14.01
CA VAL A 28 -14.28 1.06 15.43
C VAL A 28 -12.97 1.09 16.22
N ARG A 29 -12.76 2.13 17.01
CA ARG A 29 -11.57 2.30 17.86
C ARG A 29 -11.70 1.43 19.13
N SER A 30 -10.59 1.25 19.85
CA SER A 30 -10.54 0.42 21.06
C SER A 30 -11.45 0.94 22.20
N ASP A 31 -11.81 2.21 22.18
CA ASP A 31 -12.76 2.83 23.11
C ASP A 31 -14.23 2.73 22.66
N GLY A 32 -14.50 1.99 21.58
CA GLY A 32 -15.85 1.77 21.04
C GLY A 32 -16.37 2.87 20.13
N ARG A 33 -15.61 3.95 19.89
CA ARG A 33 -16.04 5.03 18.98
C ARG A 33 -15.84 4.66 17.52
N GLU A 34 -16.83 4.98 16.69
CA GLU A 34 -16.70 4.94 15.24
C GLU A 34 -15.81 6.08 14.75
N ASP A 35 -15.00 5.81 13.73
CA ASP A 35 -14.18 6.79 13.05
C ASP A 35 -14.04 6.43 11.57
N THR A 36 -13.70 7.41 10.74
CA THR A 36 -13.50 7.23 9.31
C THR A 36 -12.05 7.48 8.97
N VAL A 37 -11.38 6.48 8.39
CA VAL A 37 -9.96 6.55 8.03
C VAL A 37 -9.76 6.27 6.55
N LEU A 38 -8.79 6.96 5.96
CA LEU A 38 -8.34 6.68 4.60
C LEU A 38 -7.26 5.59 4.65
N GLN A 39 -7.54 4.43 4.05
CA GLN A 39 -6.62 3.31 3.98
C GLN A 39 -6.01 3.19 2.58
N THR A 40 -4.68 3.25 2.49
CA THR A 40 -3.95 2.97 1.24
C THR A 40 -3.56 1.50 1.16
N ARG A 41 -3.81 0.89 0.01
CA ARG A 41 -3.48 -0.52 -0.27
C ARG A 41 -2.71 -0.62 -1.58
N TRP A 42 -1.86 -1.64 -1.69
CA TRP A 42 -1.19 -1.97 -2.95
C TRP A 42 -2.15 -2.71 -3.88
N THR A 43 -2.31 -2.21 -5.10
CA THR A 43 -3.07 -2.90 -6.16
C THR A 43 -2.35 -4.16 -6.61
N GLN A 44 -3.01 -5.04 -7.39
CA GLN A 44 -2.32 -6.18 -8.03
C GLN A 44 -1.07 -5.71 -8.79
N LYS A 45 -1.22 -4.64 -9.60
CA LYS A 45 -0.15 -4.03 -10.38
C LYS A 45 0.99 -3.50 -9.49
N GLY A 46 0.65 -2.88 -8.37
CA GLY A 46 1.63 -2.43 -7.40
C GLY A 46 2.43 -3.58 -6.78
N ARG A 47 1.77 -4.68 -6.45
CA ARG A 47 2.44 -5.87 -5.91
C ARG A 47 3.36 -6.53 -6.94
N LEU A 48 2.94 -6.59 -8.21
CA LEU A 48 3.83 -7.01 -9.30
C LEU A 48 5.04 -6.09 -9.41
N LYS A 49 4.87 -4.76 -9.30
CA LYS A 49 6.01 -3.85 -9.35
C LYS A 49 7.00 -4.06 -8.21
N ILE A 50 6.51 -4.31 -6.99
CA ILE A 50 7.38 -4.67 -5.86
C ILE A 50 8.13 -5.96 -6.16
N HIS A 51 7.44 -6.97 -6.68
CA HIS A 51 8.06 -8.25 -7.06
C HIS A 51 9.17 -8.05 -8.10
N GLU A 52 8.91 -7.31 -9.19
CA GLU A 52 9.91 -6.99 -10.21
C GLU A 52 11.16 -6.34 -9.61
N ILE A 53 10.99 -5.34 -8.76
CA ILE A 53 12.10 -4.64 -8.09
C ILE A 53 12.89 -5.62 -7.21
N MET A 54 12.21 -6.46 -6.42
CA MET A 54 12.86 -7.43 -5.56
C MET A 54 13.66 -8.47 -6.36
N THR A 55 13.09 -8.98 -7.46
CA THR A 55 13.77 -9.91 -8.36
C THR A 55 15.00 -9.28 -9.02
N GLU A 56 14.93 -8.00 -9.42
CA GLU A 56 16.08 -7.26 -9.97
C GLU A 56 17.24 -7.17 -8.95
N PHE A 57 16.93 -7.10 -7.66
CA PHE A 57 17.92 -7.16 -6.58
C PHE A 57 18.35 -8.58 -6.19
N GLY A 58 17.88 -9.62 -6.88
CA GLY A 58 18.21 -11.02 -6.62
C GLY A 58 17.40 -11.67 -5.49
N TYR A 59 16.30 -11.05 -5.06
CA TYR A 59 15.39 -11.64 -4.07
C TYR A 59 14.23 -12.37 -4.77
N GLU A 60 14.07 -13.65 -4.48
CA GLU A 60 12.98 -14.47 -5.00
C GLU A 60 11.84 -14.58 -3.97
N ALA A 61 10.60 -14.52 -4.45
CA ALA A 61 9.44 -14.71 -3.60
C ALA A 61 9.34 -16.16 -3.15
N ASN A 62 9.23 -16.39 -1.84
CA ASN A 62 8.93 -17.72 -1.31
C ASN A 62 7.44 -18.03 -1.56
N VAL A 63 7.18 -18.90 -2.53
CA VAL A 63 5.83 -19.30 -2.97
C VAL A 63 5.46 -20.70 -2.51
N THR A 64 5.95 -21.13 -1.33
CA THR A 64 5.54 -22.43 -0.78
C THR A 64 4.04 -22.41 -0.47
N ALA A 65 3.29 -23.30 -1.12
CA ALA A 65 1.85 -23.48 -0.99
C ALA A 65 1.46 -24.37 0.19
#